data_AF-A0A2P7TJ61-F1
#
_entry.id   AF-A0A2P7TJ61-F1
#
_cell.length_a   1.000
_cell.length_b   1.000
_cell.length_c   1.000
_cell.angle_alpha   90.00
_cell.angle_beta   90.00
_cell.angle_gamma   90.00
#
_symmetry.space_group_name_H-M   'P 1'
#
loop_
_entity.id
_entity.type
_entity.pdbx_description
1 polymer ?
#
loop_
_entity_poly.entity_id
_entity_poly.type
_entity_poly.pdbx_seq_one_letter_code
_entity_poly.pdbx_strand_id
1 'polypeptide(L)'
;MPLSSAEITQNLQTRFGHDILLSETGHNYLPTFTCNRQIIADLLGYLKQHPVLQFNFLTDLCGVHYPQNEPDREFCVVYHLHSWINNIRIKLKVFCAKTDCKVPSATAVFPAANWMERETFDFFGIEFEGHPNLKRILNVDEMDFFPMRKEYPLEEQTRTDKNDKMFGRHNS
;
A
#
# COMPACT_ATOMS: atom_id res chain seq x y z
N MET A 1 1.50 25.47 -16.93
CA MET A 1 2.72 25.09 -16.19
C MET A 1 2.44 23.76 -15.51
N PRO A 2 3.42 22.86 -15.36
CA PRO A 2 3.22 21.63 -14.58
C PRO A 2 2.89 22.00 -13.13
N LEU A 3 1.94 21.30 -12.51
CA LEU A 3 1.62 21.47 -11.09
C LEU A 3 2.87 21.22 -10.24
N SER A 4 3.12 22.11 -9.29
CA SER A 4 4.19 21.94 -8.32
C SER A 4 3.74 21.08 -7.14
N SER A 5 4.69 20.41 -6.50
CA SER A 5 4.45 19.68 -5.25
C SER A 5 3.86 20.57 -4.16
N ALA A 6 4.23 21.87 -4.13
CA ALA A 6 3.71 22.85 -3.20
C ALA A 6 2.22 23.13 -3.40
N GLU A 7 1.76 23.27 -4.65
CA GLU A 7 0.34 23.45 -4.97
C GLU A 7 -0.49 22.21 -4.59
N ILE A 8 0.03 21.01 -4.83
CA ILE A 8 -0.63 19.75 -4.43
C ILE A 8 -0.78 19.72 -2.90
N THR A 9 0.30 20.01 -2.18
CA THR A 9 0.29 20.08 -0.71
C THR A 9 -0.72 21.11 -0.21
N GLN A 10 -0.75 22.31 -0.78
CA GLN A 10 -1.67 23.37 -0.36
C GLN A 10 -3.14 22.98 -0.59
N ASN A 11 -3.45 22.36 -1.73
CA ASN A 11 -4.80 21.87 -2.02
C ASN A 11 -5.23 20.78 -1.02
N LEU A 12 -4.33 19.85 -0.72
CA LEU A 12 -4.57 18.78 0.24
C LEU A 12 -4.78 19.31 1.66
N GLN A 13 -3.92 20.23 2.11
CA GLN A 13 -4.02 20.87 3.43
C GLN A 13 -5.29 21.71 3.57
N THR A 14 -5.71 22.41 2.51
CA THR A 14 -6.92 23.24 2.54
C THR A 14 -8.19 22.39 2.70
N ARG A 15 -8.22 21.18 2.12
CA ARG A 15 -9.39 20.30 2.17
C ARG A 15 -9.41 19.37 3.39
N PHE A 16 -8.28 18.79 3.75
CA PHE A 16 -8.17 17.72 4.76
C PHE A 16 -7.38 18.14 6.01
N GLY A 17 -6.83 19.37 6.04
CA GLY A 17 -6.23 19.94 7.25
C GLY A 17 -5.09 19.10 7.84
N HIS A 18 -5.19 18.84 9.15
CA HIS A 18 -4.18 18.13 9.95
C HIS A 18 -4.19 16.61 9.75
N ASP A 19 -5.18 16.05 9.05
CA ASP A 19 -5.27 14.60 8.82
C ASP A 19 -4.29 14.10 7.75
N ILE A 20 -3.62 15.04 7.06
CA ILE A 20 -2.56 14.77 6.09
C ILE A 20 -1.25 15.32 6.65
N LEU A 21 -0.35 14.40 6.98
CA LEU A 21 1.04 14.70 7.29
C LEU A 21 1.86 14.57 6.01
N LEU A 22 2.32 15.70 5.49
CA LEU A 22 3.32 15.68 4.42
C LEU A 22 4.61 15.05 4.97
N SER A 23 5.04 13.96 4.35
CA SER A 23 6.32 13.33 4.64
C SER A 23 7.15 13.44 3.36
N GLU A 24 7.84 14.56 3.18
CA GLU A 24 8.89 14.66 2.17
C GLU A 24 10.05 13.77 2.61
N THR A 25 9.93 12.48 2.36
CA THR A 25 10.96 11.51 2.72
C THR A 25 11.25 10.61 1.55
N GLY A 26 12.31 10.95 0.82
CA GLY A 26 12.98 10.02 -0.07
C GLY A 26 13.84 10.71 -1.12
N HIS A 27 15.02 10.13 -1.32
CA HIS A 27 16.00 10.37 -2.39
C HIS A 27 15.44 10.36 -3.85
N ASN A 28 14.14 10.10 -4.06
CA ASN A 28 13.53 9.74 -5.35
C ASN A 28 12.47 10.73 -5.88
N TYR A 29 12.54 12.02 -5.56
CA TYR A 29 11.78 13.12 -6.19
C TYR A 29 10.24 13.05 -6.21
N LEU A 30 9.60 11.97 -5.70
CA LEU A 30 8.14 11.81 -5.69
C LEU A 30 7.53 12.27 -4.35
N PRO A 31 6.62 13.26 -4.38
CA PRO A 31 5.89 13.70 -3.18
C PRO A 31 5.18 12.53 -2.51
N THR A 32 5.37 12.40 -1.20
CA THR A 32 4.75 11.34 -0.40
C THR A 32 3.95 11.97 0.73
N PHE A 33 2.69 11.58 0.84
CA PHE A 33 1.77 12.07 1.86
C PHE A 33 1.37 10.92 2.75
N THR A 34 1.50 11.09 4.06
CA THR A 34 0.97 10.14 5.04
C THR A 34 -0.37 10.67 5.52
N CYS A 35 -1.40 9.84 5.52
CA CYS A 35 -2.74 10.27 5.92
C CYS A 35 -3.40 9.21 6.80
N ASN A 36 -4.43 9.65 7.51
CA ASN A 36 -5.21 8.73 8.34
C ASN A 36 -6.04 7.78 7.45
N ARG A 37 -6.18 6.52 7.88
CA ARG A 37 -6.90 5.50 7.10
C ARG A 37 -8.36 5.86 6.87
N GLN A 38 -9.02 6.55 7.81
CA GLN A 38 -10.45 6.87 7.67
C GLN A 38 -10.73 7.85 6.53
N ILE A 39 -9.75 8.67 6.15
CA ILE A 39 -9.93 9.67 5.09
C ILE A 39 -9.48 9.18 3.71
N ILE A 40 -8.92 7.96 3.59
CA ILE A 40 -8.27 7.53 2.33
C ILE A 40 -9.25 7.45 1.15
N ALA A 41 -10.46 6.93 1.35
CA ALA A 41 -11.45 6.81 0.28
C ALA A 41 -11.90 8.19 -0.22
N ASP A 42 -12.17 9.12 0.70
CA ASP A 42 -12.55 10.50 0.38
C ASP A 42 -11.40 11.26 -0.29
N LEU A 43 -10.16 11.05 0.18
CA LEU A 43 -8.96 11.64 -0.37
C LEU A 43 -8.71 11.18 -1.81
N LEU A 44 -8.84 9.87 -2.08
CA LEU A 44 -8.74 9.31 -3.42
C LEU A 44 -9.84 9.86 -4.34
N GLY A 45 -11.08 9.93 -3.85
CA GLY A 45 -12.20 10.52 -4.58
C GLY A 45 -11.95 11.98 -4.94
N TYR A 46 -11.49 12.79 -3.98
CA TYR A 46 -11.13 14.18 -4.18
C TYR A 46 -10.02 14.32 -5.24
N LEU A 47 -8.90 13.59 -5.08
CA LEU A 47 -7.77 13.67 -5.99
C LEU A 47 -8.14 13.29 -7.43
N LYS A 48 -9.04 12.32 -7.59
CA LYS A 48 -9.53 11.89 -8.91
C LYS A 48 -10.47 12.92 -9.54
N GLN A 49 -11.38 13.50 -8.76
CA GLN A 49 -12.45 14.39 -9.26
C GLN A 49 -12.03 15.87 -9.31
N HIS A 50 -10.93 16.25 -8.65
CA HIS A 50 -10.50 17.64 -8.59
C HIS A 50 -10.18 18.18 -10.00
N PRO A 51 -10.74 19.35 -10.39
CA PRO A 51 -10.66 19.86 -11.77
C PRO A 51 -9.22 20.13 -12.22
N VAL A 52 -8.35 20.50 -11.28
CA VAL A 52 -6.93 20.80 -11.55
C VAL A 52 -6.01 19.60 -11.35
N LEU A 53 -6.08 18.88 -10.21
CA LEU A 53 -5.15 17.80 -9.87
C LEU A 53 -5.32 16.55 -10.75
N GLN A 54 -6.56 16.12 -10.97
CA GLN A 54 -6.92 15.04 -11.90
C GLN A 54 -6.02 13.79 -11.80
N PHE A 55 -5.89 13.20 -10.60
CA PHE A 55 -5.20 11.91 -10.43
C PHE A 55 -6.10 10.78 -10.90
N ASN A 56 -6.13 10.59 -12.23
CA ASN A 56 -7.05 9.70 -12.92
C ASN A 56 -6.54 8.26 -13.02
N PHE A 57 -5.29 7.98 -12.64
CA PHE A 57 -4.70 6.66 -12.77
C PHE A 57 -4.08 6.17 -11.45
N LEU A 58 -4.62 5.07 -10.93
CA LEU A 58 -4.00 4.29 -9.86
C LEU A 58 -2.97 3.35 -10.50
N THR A 59 -1.69 3.64 -10.26
CA THR A 59 -0.57 2.87 -10.84
C THR A 59 -0.33 1.58 -10.09
N ASP A 60 -0.38 1.64 -8.76
CA ASP A 60 -0.08 0.51 -7.89
C ASP A 60 -0.70 0.73 -6.50
N LEU A 61 -0.97 -0.37 -5.80
CA LEU A 61 -1.38 -0.40 -4.41
C LEU A 61 -0.71 -1.61 -3.76
N CYS A 62 0.18 -1.35 -2.80
CA CYS A 62 0.96 -2.40 -2.15
C CYS A 62 1.01 -2.24 -0.63
N GLY A 63 1.09 -3.39 0.05
CA GLY A 63 1.37 -3.46 1.48
C GLY A 63 2.86 -3.42 1.80
N VAL A 64 3.20 -2.90 2.97
CA VAL A 64 4.56 -2.93 3.53
C VAL A 64 4.49 -3.23 5.02
N HIS A 65 5.35 -4.14 5.49
CA HIS A 65 5.50 -4.46 6.91
C HIS A 65 6.79 -3.87 7.49
N TYR A 66 6.62 -3.01 8.49
CA TYR A 66 7.65 -2.33 9.28
C TYR A 66 7.61 -2.80 10.74
N PRO A 67 8.16 -3.99 11.07
CA PRO A 67 8.09 -4.56 12.43
C PRO A 67 8.87 -3.76 13.49
N GLN A 68 9.70 -2.80 13.07
CA GLN A 68 10.50 -1.94 13.95
C GLN A 68 9.87 -0.56 14.19
N ASN A 69 8.72 -0.28 13.57
CA ASN A 69 7.98 0.96 13.79
C ASN A 69 7.18 0.90 15.09
N GLU A 70 6.62 2.04 15.46
CA GLU A 70 5.62 2.14 16.53
C GLU A 70 4.45 1.16 16.30
N PRO A 71 3.83 0.62 17.37
CA PRO A 71 2.77 -0.39 17.28
C PRO A 71 1.55 0.02 16.44
N ASP A 72 1.30 1.33 16.27
CA ASP A 72 0.23 1.87 15.45
C ASP A 72 0.61 1.97 13.95
N ARG A 73 1.86 1.68 13.58
CA ARG A 73 2.45 1.89 12.24
C ARG A 73 3.27 0.71 11.71
N GLU A 74 2.96 -0.49 12.18
CA GLU A 74 3.60 -1.73 11.75
C GLU A 74 3.26 -2.08 10.30
N PHE A 75 2.02 -1.87 9.88
CA PHE A 75 1.56 -2.13 8.51
C PHE A 75 1.30 -0.81 7.79
N CYS A 76 1.67 -0.77 6.51
CA CYS A 76 1.45 0.39 5.66
C CYS A 76 0.86 -0.05 4.32
N VAL A 77 -0.19 0.62 3.87
CA VAL A 77 -0.67 0.55 2.48
C VAL A 77 -0.16 1.77 1.74
N VAL A 78 0.48 1.55 0.60
CA VAL A 78 1.02 2.60 -0.26
C VAL A 78 0.22 2.65 -1.56
N TYR A 79 -0.34 3.81 -1.85
CA TYR A 79 -1.06 4.07 -3.10
C TYR A 79 -0.18 4.91 -4.01
N HIS A 80 0.07 4.41 -5.22
CA HIS A 80 0.79 5.13 -6.26
C HIS A 80 -0.20 5.74 -7.24
N LEU A 81 -0.30 7.07 -7.24
CA LEU A 81 -1.23 7.80 -8.11
C LEU A 81 -0.48 8.57 -9.18
N HIS A 82 -1.09 8.66 -10.35
CA HIS A 82 -0.59 9.40 -11.49
C HIS A 82 -1.72 10.26 -12.07
N SER A 83 -1.44 11.55 -12.25
CA SER A 83 -2.23 12.42 -13.12
C SER A 83 -1.62 12.41 -14.51
N TRP A 84 -2.30 11.83 -15.50
CA TRP A 84 -1.81 11.84 -16.88
C TRP A 84 -1.89 13.21 -17.52
N ILE A 85 -2.86 14.04 -17.12
CA ILE A 85 -3.05 15.38 -17.67
C ILE A 85 -1.90 16.30 -17.24
N ASN A 86 -1.51 16.21 -15.97
CA ASN A 86 -0.44 17.04 -15.41
C ASN A 86 0.93 16.35 -15.41
N ASN A 87 0.99 15.07 -15.81
CA ASN A 87 2.17 14.21 -15.82
C ASN A 87 2.94 14.19 -14.49
N ILE A 88 2.21 14.09 -13.37
CA ILE A 88 2.77 14.09 -12.01
C ILE A 88 2.32 12.85 -11.25
N ARG A 89 3.25 12.30 -10.47
CA ARG A 89 3.04 11.13 -9.63
C ARG A 89 3.20 11.49 -8.16
N ILE A 90 2.35 10.92 -7.33
CA ILE A 90 2.41 11.05 -5.87
C ILE A 90 2.25 9.69 -5.23
N LYS A 91 2.70 9.58 -3.98
CA LYS A 91 2.47 8.41 -3.12
C LYS A 91 1.63 8.81 -1.93
N LEU A 92 0.59 8.04 -1.63
CA LEU A 92 -0.14 8.14 -0.37
C LEU A 92 0.23 6.94 0.50
N LYS A 93 0.53 7.19 1.78
CA LYS A 93 0.80 6.16 2.78
C LYS A 93 -0.27 6.20 3.84
N VAL A 94 -0.79 5.03 4.15
CA VAL A 94 -1.75 4.81 5.23
C VAL A 94 -1.15 3.78 6.16
N PHE A 95 -1.07 4.08 7.45
CA PHE A 95 -0.56 3.15 8.46
C PHE A 95 -1.71 2.50 9.23
N CYS A 96 -1.48 1.26 9.67
CA CYS A 96 -2.37 0.53 10.56
C CYS A 96 -1.56 -0.36 11.52
N ALA A 97 -2.17 -0.63 12.67
CA ALA A 97 -1.62 -1.50 13.70
C ALA A 97 -1.80 -2.98 13.31
N LYS A 98 -0.94 -3.88 13.82
CA LYS A 98 -1.15 -5.32 13.65
C LYS A 98 -2.46 -5.83 14.25
N THR A 99 -2.91 -5.21 15.35
CA THR A 99 -4.15 -5.57 16.06
C THR A 99 -5.42 -5.14 15.33
N ASP A 100 -5.33 -4.12 14.48
CA ASP A 100 -6.45 -3.55 13.72
C ASP A 100 -5.99 -3.18 12.30
N CYS A 101 -5.74 -4.23 11.52
CA CYS A 101 -5.17 -4.13 10.18
C CYS A 101 -6.25 -3.90 9.11
N LYS A 102 -7.12 -2.91 9.32
CA LYS A 102 -8.25 -2.60 8.44
C LYS A 102 -8.08 -1.24 7.77
N VAL A 103 -8.38 -1.15 6.48
CA VAL A 103 -8.31 0.09 5.68
C VAL A 103 -9.53 0.20 4.78
N PRO A 104 -10.14 1.38 4.60
CA PRO A 104 -11.23 1.54 3.62
C PRO A 104 -10.79 1.18 2.19
N SER A 105 -11.63 0.43 1.47
CA SER A 105 -11.38 0.04 0.09
C SER A 105 -11.38 1.24 -0.86
N ALA A 106 -10.44 1.24 -1.80
CA ALA A 106 -10.34 2.18 -2.91
C ALA A 106 -11.17 1.74 -4.14
N THR A 107 -11.77 0.55 -4.13
CA THR A 107 -12.50 0.00 -5.30
C THR A 107 -13.65 0.87 -5.80
N ALA A 108 -14.34 1.57 -4.91
CA ALA A 108 -15.40 2.51 -5.27
C ALA A 108 -14.87 3.70 -6.11
N VAL A 109 -13.62 4.10 -5.90
CA VAL A 109 -12.97 5.19 -6.63
C VAL A 109 -12.22 4.66 -7.86
N PHE A 110 -11.43 3.60 -7.68
CA PHE A 110 -10.60 2.97 -8.71
C PHE A 110 -10.96 1.49 -8.83
N PRO A 111 -11.73 1.07 -9.84
CA PRO A 111 -12.07 -0.34 -10.04
C PRO A 111 -10.85 -1.27 -10.14
N ALA A 112 -9.73 -0.75 -10.64
CA ALA A 112 -8.45 -1.47 -10.72
C ALA A 112 -7.89 -1.88 -9.35
N ALA A 113 -8.26 -1.17 -8.27
CA ALA A 113 -7.81 -1.50 -6.92
C ALA A 113 -8.29 -2.89 -6.45
N ASN A 114 -9.31 -3.48 -7.08
CA ASN A 114 -9.86 -4.77 -6.68
C ASN A 114 -8.80 -5.89 -6.62
N TRP A 115 -7.95 -5.96 -7.66
CA TRP A 115 -6.90 -6.97 -7.73
C TRP A 115 -5.76 -6.67 -6.75
N MET A 116 -5.36 -5.41 -6.65
CA MET A 116 -4.25 -4.97 -5.80
C MET A 116 -4.57 -5.08 -4.30
N GLU A 117 -5.81 -4.79 -3.91
CA GLU A 117 -6.30 -4.96 -2.54
C GLU A 117 -6.33 -6.45 -2.15
N ARG A 118 -6.75 -7.32 -3.06
CA ARG A 118 -6.71 -8.77 -2.84
C ARG A 118 -5.29 -9.31 -2.72
N GLU A 119 -4.37 -8.84 -3.54
CA GLU A 119 -2.94 -9.17 -3.43
C GLU A 119 -2.36 -8.73 -2.08
N THR A 120 -2.66 -7.49 -1.67
CA THR A 120 -2.20 -6.94 -0.39
C THR A 120 -2.77 -7.72 0.80
N PHE A 121 -4.04 -8.13 0.73
CA PHE A 121 -4.65 -9.03 1.70
C PHE A 121 -3.96 -10.39 1.72
N ASP A 122 -3.68 -10.99 0.57
CA ASP A 122 -3.08 -12.32 0.47
C ASP A 122 -1.64 -12.37 1.04
N PHE A 123 -0.85 -11.32 0.83
CA PHE A 123 0.54 -11.28 1.27
C PHE A 123 0.77 -10.69 2.67
N PHE A 124 -0.03 -9.71 3.07
CA PHE A 124 0.17 -8.97 4.32
C PHE A 124 -1.01 -9.11 5.29
N GLY A 125 -2.16 -9.64 4.87
CA GLY A 125 -3.34 -9.79 5.72
C GLY A 125 -3.98 -8.47 6.12
N ILE A 126 -3.83 -7.43 5.28
CA ILE A 126 -4.52 -6.14 5.48
C ILE A 126 -5.93 -6.28 4.92
N GLU A 127 -6.94 -6.07 5.76
CA GLU A 127 -8.34 -6.16 5.38
C GLU A 127 -8.85 -4.84 4.79
N PHE A 128 -9.56 -4.92 3.67
CA PHE A 128 -10.14 -3.76 3.00
C PHE A 128 -11.65 -3.67 3.23
N GLU A 129 -12.08 -2.69 4.02
CA GLU A 129 -13.49 -2.48 4.37
C GLU A 129 -14.28 -1.94 3.17
N GLY A 130 -15.39 -2.60 2.82
CA GLY A 130 -16.20 -2.25 1.66
C GLY A 130 -15.74 -2.85 0.33
N HIS A 131 -14.71 -3.71 0.33
CA HIS A 131 -14.27 -4.41 -0.87
C HIS A 131 -15.31 -5.48 -1.31
N PRO A 132 -15.69 -5.56 -2.59
CA PRO A 132 -16.81 -6.41 -3.03
C PRO A 132 -16.52 -7.93 -2.97
N ASN A 133 -15.26 -8.35 -3.04
CA ASN A 133 -14.87 -9.77 -3.01
C ASN A 133 -13.45 -9.94 -2.48
N LEU A 134 -13.25 -9.70 -1.19
CA LEU A 134 -11.92 -9.80 -0.58
C LEU A 134 -11.61 -11.27 -0.29
N LYS A 135 -10.79 -11.88 -1.14
CA LYS A 135 -10.29 -13.24 -1.00
C LYS A 135 -8.88 -13.36 -1.56
N ARG A 136 -8.15 -14.40 -1.13
CA ARG A 136 -6.82 -14.75 -1.65
C ARG A 136 -6.86 -14.87 -3.19
N ILE A 137 -5.72 -14.64 -3.81
CA ILE A 137 -5.64 -14.55 -5.28
C ILE A 137 -4.40 -15.21 -5.87
N LEU A 138 -3.29 -15.21 -5.14
CA LEU A 138 -2.02 -15.80 -5.57
C LEU A 138 -1.70 -17.07 -4.80
N ASN A 139 -2.02 -17.12 -3.50
CA ASN A 139 -1.76 -18.28 -2.65
C ASN A 139 -2.97 -19.22 -2.55
N VAL A 140 -2.73 -20.41 -2.01
CA VAL A 140 -3.78 -21.40 -1.71
C VAL A 140 -4.73 -20.87 -0.64
N ASP A 141 -6.02 -21.15 -0.80
CA ASP A 141 -7.08 -20.63 0.08
C ASP A 141 -6.92 -21.10 1.54
N GLU A 142 -6.31 -22.27 1.74
CA GLU A 142 -6.10 -22.93 3.04
C GLU A 142 -4.89 -22.38 3.81
N MET A 143 -4.10 -21.48 3.21
CA MET A 143 -2.91 -20.92 3.86
C MET A 143 -3.30 -20.11 5.10
N ASP A 144 -2.67 -20.39 6.24
CA ASP A 144 -2.91 -19.75 7.53
C ASP A 144 -1.89 -18.65 7.88
N PHE A 145 -0.89 -18.44 7.01
CA PHE A 145 0.11 -17.40 7.16
C PHE A 145 0.12 -16.37 6.02
N PHE A 146 0.93 -15.33 6.19
CA PHE A 146 1.04 -14.18 5.27
C PHE A 146 2.52 -14.03 4.85
N PRO A 147 2.92 -14.53 3.67
CA PRO A 147 4.32 -14.75 3.30
C PRO A 147 5.23 -13.51 3.38
N MET A 148 4.71 -12.31 3.10
CA MET A 148 5.51 -11.09 3.05
C MET A 148 5.63 -10.39 4.42
N ARG A 149 4.99 -10.91 5.47
CA ARG A 149 5.25 -10.43 6.83
C ARG A 149 6.64 -10.88 7.25
N LYS A 150 7.50 -9.92 7.58
CA LYS A 150 8.87 -10.10 8.12
C LYS A 150 8.99 -10.91 9.44
N GLU A 151 7.93 -11.57 9.87
CA GLU A 151 7.87 -12.49 11.01
C GLU A 151 8.14 -13.94 10.56
N TYR A 152 7.91 -14.24 9.29
CA TYR A 152 8.08 -15.57 8.73
C TYR A 152 9.48 -15.73 8.12
N PRO A 153 10.15 -16.88 8.34
CA PRO A 153 11.39 -17.20 7.65
C PRO A 153 11.14 -17.35 6.15
N LEU A 154 12.15 -16.98 5.34
CA LEU A 154 12.09 -17.08 3.87
C LEU A 154 11.91 -18.52 3.39
N GLU A 155 12.45 -19.47 4.14
CA GLU A 155 12.36 -20.89 3.83
C GLU A 155 11.51 -21.61 4.88
N GLU A 156 10.63 -22.46 4.37
CA GLU A 156 9.85 -23.38 5.18
C GLU A 156 10.80 -24.40 5.81
N GLN A 157 10.85 -24.46 7.15
CA GLN A 157 11.82 -25.30 7.88
C GLN A 157 11.65 -26.80 7.62
N THR A 158 10.50 -27.22 7.09
CA THR A 158 10.13 -28.60 6.76
C THR A 158 10.52 -29.03 5.34
N ARG A 159 11.05 -28.12 4.50
CA ARG A 159 11.50 -28.45 3.14
C ARG A 159 12.80 -29.25 3.14
N THR A 160 12.69 -30.54 2.86
CA THR A 160 13.83 -31.46 2.72
C THR A 160 14.42 -31.50 1.31
N ASP A 161 13.77 -30.89 0.33
CA ASP A 161 14.20 -30.88 -1.09
C ASP A 161 15.42 -29.99 -1.35
N LYS A 162 15.72 -29.05 -0.44
CA LYS A 162 16.91 -28.17 -0.44
C LYS A 162 18.03 -28.65 0.48
N ASN A 163 18.08 -29.92 0.83
CA ASN A 163 19.19 -30.46 1.61
C ASN A 163 20.45 -30.46 0.73
N ASP A 164 21.51 -29.75 1.13
CA ASP A 164 22.78 -29.66 0.38
C ASP A 164 23.37 -31.04 0.05
N LYS A 165 23.05 -32.07 0.85
CA LYS A 165 23.39 -33.48 0.59
C LYS A 165 22.84 -33.99 -0.74
N MET A 166 21.72 -33.45 -1.22
CA MET A 166 21.04 -33.86 -2.46
C MET A 166 21.61 -33.14 -3.70
N PHE A 167 22.41 -32.09 -3.52
CA PHE A 167 22.99 -31.29 -4.62
C PHE A 167 24.50 -31.48 -4.78
N GLY A 168 25.10 -32.45 -4.07
CA GLY A 168 26.54 -32.77 -4.18
C GLY A 168 27.46 -31.62 -3.73
N ARG A 169 26.92 -30.60 -3.06
CA ARG A 169 27.69 -29.50 -2.46
C ARG A 169 28.17 -29.95 -1.09
N HIS A 170 29.16 -30.83 -1.06
CA HIS A 170 29.94 -31.04 0.14
C HIS A 170 30.99 -29.93 0.22
N ASN A 171 30.93 -29.13 1.29
CA ASN A 171 31.94 -28.12 1.59
C ASN A 171 33.33 -28.79 1.61
N SER A 172 34.23 -28.27 0.78
CA SER A 172 35.68 -28.34 1.00
C SER A 172 36.05 -27.57 2.28
#